data_AF-A0A928SX40-F1
#
_entry.id   AF-A0A928SX40-F1
#
_cell.length_a   1.000
_cell.length_b   1.000
_cell.length_c   1.000
_cell.angle_alpha   90.00
_cell.angle_beta   90.00
_cell.angle_gamma   90.00
#
_symmetry.space_group_name_H-M   'P 1'
#
loop_
_entity.id
_entity.type
_entity.pdbx_description
1 polymer ?
#
loop_
_entity_poly.entity_id
_entity_poly.type
_entity_poly.pdbx_seq_one_letter_code
_entity_poly.pdbx_strand_id
1 'polypeptide(L)'
;MKAVILAAGVSSRLRPHTDALPKCLLPVAGVPILRAALETLDAAGVHDVAIVSGYRERQLREAVRQWFPGRDVTFISNAAYASTNNCVSLLLAEGFVQGSELLLLDGDLVFDRAAIHALLRAPHANCLALRPAHDLGDEEMKAELDASLRVRVLSKDLDVARAAGESVGMFRFRSTRELYQHLRARIVDRGLVDEWYEAAFQEAIDAGLELYAVPIGGAYVSEIDTPEDLARVDRELRARAEALPRPRREPFWVGQAWGNDRRLLEQAARMGVSRVEADLMLCFSNGGYDGALMVHPGPLLPARTPEGHLAHSVAEVRERCGADVPRLEELLADLERFDLHAFVESKVPGTVARVRELLRPHAHRLTLISFDGDELREATASGLSTGCLMKHRPSAAAIEALRALYGFRVLLLDGWYLSPSTIAAAHALGLEVVAFDVPDERREVVREMGVDGVVTVSPK
;
A
#
# COMPACT_ATOMS: atom_id res chain seq x y z
N MET A 1 13.38 9.26 -2.90
CA MET A 1 13.96 8.37 -1.88
C MET A 1 14.38 7.09 -2.54
N LYS A 2 15.50 6.51 -2.12
CA LYS A 2 16.04 5.24 -2.59
C LYS A 2 15.96 4.19 -1.48
N ALA A 3 15.66 2.94 -1.80
CA ALA A 3 15.72 1.84 -0.85
C ALA A 3 16.93 0.93 -1.11
N VAL A 4 17.60 0.50 -0.06
CA VAL A 4 18.66 -0.51 -0.13
C VAL A 4 18.29 -1.67 0.78
N ILE A 5 18.27 -2.88 0.21
CA ILE A 5 18.06 -4.13 0.95
C ILE A 5 19.39 -4.89 1.02
N LEU A 6 19.88 -5.20 2.22
CA LEU A 6 21.12 -5.94 2.42
C LEU A 6 20.85 -7.45 2.49
N ALA A 7 21.11 -8.17 1.40
CA ALA A 7 20.76 -9.59 1.22
C ALA A 7 21.94 -10.46 0.77
N ALA A 8 23.17 -10.14 1.21
CA ALA A 8 24.38 -10.81 0.73
C ALA A 8 24.79 -12.08 1.51
N GLY A 9 24.33 -12.23 2.75
CA GLY A 9 24.84 -13.22 3.70
C GLY A 9 24.44 -14.70 3.42
N VAL A 10 25.31 -15.62 3.84
CA VAL A 10 25.10 -17.08 3.70
C VAL A 10 24.04 -17.61 4.68
N SER A 11 23.88 -16.96 5.83
CA SER A 11 22.91 -17.36 6.87
C SER A 11 23.11 -18.81 7.34
N SER A 12 24.32 -19.12 7.82
CA SER A 12 24.74 -20.47 8.22
C SER A 12 23.93 -21.07 9.37
N ARG A 13 23.43 -20.21 10.28
CA ARG A 13 22.55 -20.60 11.41
C ARG A 13 21.23 -21.23 10.96
N LEU A 14 20.81 -20.97 9.71
CA LEU A 14 19.56 -21.48 9.12
C LEU A 14 19.74 -22.75 8.28
N ARG A 15 20.91 -23.39 8.29
CA ARG A 15 21.08 -24.67 7.62
C ARG A 15 20.15 -25.73 8.24
N PRO A 16 19.58 -26.65 7.43
CA PRO A 16 19.84 -26.86 6.00
C PRO A 16 18.99 -25.98 5.06
N HIS A 17 18.09 -25.13 5.56
CA HIS A 17 17.19 -24.31 4.72
C HIS A 17 17.95 -23.42 3.74
N THR A 18 19.14 -22.95 4.13
CA THR A 18 19.97 -22.05 3.33
C THR A 18 21.00 -22.76 2.45
N ASP A 19 21.07 -24.09 2.47
CA ASP A 19 22.03 -24.84 1.64
C ASP A 19 21.76 -24.68 0.14
N ALA A 20 20.48 -24.62 -0.24
CA ALA A 20 20.04 -24.57 -1.64
C ALA A 20 19.51 -23.19 -2.07
N LEU A 21 19.22 -22.30 -1.11
CA LEU A 21 18.48 -21.06 -1.33
C LEU A 21 18.98 -19.95 -0.36
N PRO A 22 19.22 -18.71 -0.82
CA PRO A 22 19.54 -17.62 0.10
C PRO A 22 18.37 -17.33 1.05
N LYS A 23 18.67 -16.91 2.30
CA LYS A 23 17.71 -16.68 3.38
C LYS A 23 16.50 -15.83 2.93
N CYS A 24 16.77 -14.74 2.23
CA CYS A 24 15.74 -13.80 1.80
C CYS A 24 14.73 -14.39 0.78
N LEU A 25 14.99 -15.57 0.21
CA LEU A 25 14.03 -16.27 -0.67
C LEU A 25 13.26 -17.37 0.08
N LEU A 26 13.55 -17.63 1.36
CA LEU A 26 12.80 -18.59 2.16
C LEU A 26 11.35 -18.13 2.30
N PRO A 27 10.37 -19.04 2.13
CA PRO A 27 8.96 -18.71 2.31
C PRO A 27 8.60 -18.64 3.79
N VAL A 28 7.88 -17.58 4.16
CA VAL A 28 7.23 -17.42 5.46
C VAL A 28 5.75 -17.23 5.21
N ALA A 29 4.91 -18.08 5.81
CA ALA A 29 3.47 -18.18 5.48
C ALA A 29 3.21 -18.35 3.96
N GLY A 30 4.12 -19.00 3.25
CA GLY A 30 4.04 -19.25 1.80
C GLY A 30 4.56 -18.13 0.90
N VAL A 31 5.02 -17.00 1.45
CA VAL A 31 5.56 -15.88 0.67
C VAL A 31 7.05 -15.69 0.96
N PRO A 32 7.93 -15.60 -0.05
CA PRO A 32 9.35 -15.31 0.15
C PRO A 32 9.58 -13.97 0.86
N ILE A 33 10.50 -13.91 1.83
CA ILE A 33 10.82 -12.70 2.63
C ILE A 33 11.05 -11.49 1.72
N LEU A 34 11.95 -11.63 0.74
CA LEU A 34 12.29 -10.57 -0.20
C LEU A 34 11.10 -10.13 -1.06
N ARG A 35 10.23 -11.06 -1.46
CA ARG A 35 9.03 -10.73 -2.22
C ARG A 35 8.10 -9.85 -1.39
N ALA A 36 7.83 -10.27 -0.15
CA ALA A 36 6.98 -9.51 0.77
C ALA A 36 7.56 -8.11 1.06
N ALA A 37 8.88 -8.00 1.22
CA ALA A 37 9.55 -6.71 1.41
C ALA A 37 9.38 -5.79 0.19
N LEU A 38 9.59 -6.30 -1.03
CA LEU A 38 9.42 -5.54 -2.28
C LEU A 38 7.95 -5.11 -2.51
N GLU A 39 6.98 -6.02 -2.29
CA GLU A 39 5.55 -5.69 -2.37
C GLU A 39 5.16 -4.61 -1.34
N THR A 40 5.77 -4.64 -0.15
CA THR A 40 5.53 -3.64 0.90
C THR A 40 6.13 -2.28 0.55
N LEU A 41 7.34 -2.25 -0.01
CA LEU A 41 7.98 -1.03 -0.51
C LEU A 41 7.17 -0.37 -1.64
N ASP A 42 6.66 -1.18 -2.56
CA ASP A 42 5.78 -0.67 -3.63
C ASP A 42 4.54 0.00 -3.12
N ALA A 43 3.87 -0.66 -2.19
CA ALA A 43 2.63 -0.14 -1.65
C ALA A 43 2.85 1.09 -0.74
N ALA A 44 4.10 1.38 -0.38
CA ALA A 44 4.54 2.62 0.28
C ALA A 44 5.06 3.67 -0.72
N GLY A 45 5.04 3.41 -2.03
CA GLY A 45 5.50 4.33 -3.08
C GLY A 45 7.03 4.39 -3.26
N VAL A 46 7.75 3.39 -2.76
CA VAL A 46 9.23 3.33 -2.84
C VAL A 46 9.64 2.38 -3.96
N HIS A 47 9.88 2.94 -5.14
CA HIS A 47 10.14 2.14 -6.36
C HIS A 47 11.62 2.06 -6.75
N ASP A 48 12.44 3.04 -6.37
CA ASP A 48 13.89 3.06 -6.66
C ASP A 48 14.63 2.19 -5.63
N VAL A 49 14.81 0.91 -5.95
CA VAL A 49 15.31 -0.13 -5.03
C VAL A 49 16.60 -0.75 -5.54
N ALA A 50 17.59 -0.84 -4.66
CA ALA A 50 18.77 -1.68 -4.85
C ALA A 50 18.78 -2.84 -3.86
N ILE A 51 19.18 -4.01 -4.33
CA ILE A 51 19.45 -5.19 -3.50
C ILE A 51 20.95 -5.44 -3.54
N VAL A 52 21.59 -5.40 -2.37
CA VAL A 52 22.98 -5.83 -2.23
C VAL A 52 22.98 -7.33 -2.01
N SER A 53 23.54 -8.07 -2.97
CA SER A 53 23.50 -9.53 -3.04
C SER A 53 24.91 -10.11 -3.00
N GLY A 54 25.00 -11.41 -2.69
CA GLY A 54 26.28 -12.11 -2.60
C GLY A 54 26.03 -13.61 -2.75
N TYR A 55 25.77 -14.29 -1.65
CA TYR A 55 25.47 -15.72 -1.65
C TYR A 55 24.30 -16.05 -2.60
N ARG A 56 24.58 -16.91 -3.60
CA ARG A 56 23.58 -17.40 -4.59
C ARG A 56 22.85 -16.29 -5.35
N GLU A 57 23.51 -15.16 -5.62
CA GLU A 57 22.97 -13.99 -6.33
C GLU A 57 22.14 -14.32 -7.58
N ARG A 58 22.57 -15.30 -8.40
CA ARG A 58 21.85 -15.70 -9.61
C ARG A 58 20.40 -16.10 -9.31
N GLN A 59 20.16 -16.91 -8.29
CA GLN A 59 18.81 -17.35 -7.91
C GLN A 59 17.96 -16.17 -7.43
N LEU A 60 18.57 -15.24 -6.69
CA LEU A 60 17.92 -14.02 -6.21
C LEU A 60 17.48 -13.13 -7.37
N ARG A 61 18.34 -12.92 -8.37
CA ARG A 61 18.02 -12.20 -9.60
C ARG A 61 16.90 -12.86 -10.40
N GLU A 62 16.97 -14.17 -10.58
CA GLU A 62 15.95 -14.94 -11.31
C GLU A 62 14.58 -14.85 -10.61
N ALA A 63 14.54 -15.00 -9.29
CA ALA A 63 13.32 -14.89 -8.50
C ALA A 63 12.67 -13.50 -8.60
N VAL A 64 13.44 -12.43 -8.43
CA VAL A 64 12.93 -11.05 -8.53
C VAL A 64 12.39 -10.76 -9.93
N ARG A 65 13.10 -11.19 -10.99
CA ARG A 65 12.63 -11.05 -12.38
C ARG A 65 11.32 -11.79 -12.64
N GLN A 66 11.13 -12.95 -12.01
CA GLN A 66 9.90 -13.74 -12.14
C GLN A 66 8.72 -13.08 -11.42
N TRP A 67 8.93 -12.53 -10.23
CA TRP A 67 7.86 -11.91 -9.44
C TRP A 67 7.45 -10.53 -9.97
N PHE A 68 8.41 -9.76 -10.49
CA PHE A 68 8.21 -8.39 -10.94
C PHE A 68 8.71 -8.19 -12.38
N PRO A 69 8.06 -8.81 -13.39
CA PRO A 69 8.47 -8.66 -14.77
C PRO A 69 8.38 -7.20 -15.21
N GLY A 70 9.48 -6.65 -15.75
CA GLY A 70 9.55 -5.28 -16.23
C GLY A 70 9.85 -4.23 -15.15
N ARG A 71 9.99 -4.62 -13.88
CA ARG A 71 10.48 -3.73 -12.82
C ARG A 71 11.99 -3.62 -12.90
N ASP A 72 12.51 -2.39 -12.85
CA ASP A 72 13.93 -2.14 -12.70
C ASP A 72 14.33 -2.19 -11.22
N VAL A 73 15.00 -3.26 -10.81
CA VAL A 73 15.61 -3.41 -9.48
C VAL A 73 17.11 -3.45 -9.69
N THR A 74 17.83 -2.53 -9.06
CA THR A 74 19.28 -2.51 -9.12
C THR A 74 19.84 -3.63 -8.26
N PHE A 75 20.84 -4.34 -8.75
CA PHE A 75 21.54 -5.35 -7.97
C PHE A 75 23.01 -4.99 -7.87
N ILE A 76 23.51 -4.99 -6.64
CA ILE A 76 24.88 -4.66 -6.30
C ILE A 76 25.50 -5.92 -5.72
N SER A 77 26.60 -6.39 -6.31
CA SER A 77 27.23 -7.65 -5.89
C SER A 77 28.32 -7.38 -4.87
N ASN A 78 28.20 -7.95 -3.67
CA ASN A 78 29.28 -8.07 -2.71
C ASN A 78 30.01 -9.40 -2.96
N ALA A 79 31.03 -9.40 -3.80
CA ALA A 79 31.82 -10.60 -4.09
C ALA A 79 32.58 -11.15 -2.86
N ALA A 80 32.82 -10.31 -1.85
CA ALA A 80 33.52 -10.66 -0.61
C ALA A 80 32.55 -11.02 0.54
N TYR A 81 31.29 -11.35 0.25
CA TYR A 81 30.26 -11.63 1.26
C TYR A 81 30.63 -12.71 2.30
N ALA A 82 31.58 -13.59 1.98
CA ALA A 82 32.02 -14.67 2.87
C ALA A 82 33.06 -14.25 3.90
N SER A 83 33.72 -13.10 3.71
CA SER A 83 34.80 -12.58 4.56
C SER A 83 34.55 -11.14 4.99
N THR A 84 33.34 -10.62 4.79
CA THR A 84 32.94 -9.25 5.13
C THR A 84 31.55 -9.28 5.74
N ASN A 85 31.23 -8.23 6.49
CA ASN A 85 29.94 -8.10 7.16
C ASN A 85 29.07 -7.01 6.48
N ASN A 86 27.90 -6.71 7.05
CA ASN A 86 26.87 -5.86 6.44
C ASN A 86 27.35 -4.41 6.16
N CYS A 87 28.39 -3.92 6.84
CA CYS A 87 28.99 -2.61 6.58
C CYS A 87 29.58 -2.48 5.17
N VAL A 88 30.24 -3.52 4.66
CA VAL A 88 30.78 -3.54 3.29
C VAL A 88 29.64 -3.57 2.28
N SER A 89 28.59 -4.36 2.55
CA SER A 89 27.38 -4.39 1.72
C SER A 89 26.75 -3.00 1.61
N LEU A 90 26.62 -2.28 2.74
CA LEU A 90 26.08 -0.92 2.73
C LEU A 90 26.98 0.05 1.97
N LEU A 91 28.31 -0.01 2.17
CA LEU A 91 29.28 0.82 1.46
C LEU A 91 29.18 0.65 -0.06
N LEU A 92 29.04 -0.59 -0.55
CA LEU A 92 28.90 -0.87 -1.98
C LEU A 92 27.67 -0.20 -2.61
N ALA A 93 26.63 0.07 -1.81
CA ALA A 93 25.43 0.78 -2.26
C ALA A 93 25.62 2.28 -2.45
N GLU A 94 26.76 2.87 -2.07
CA GLU A 94 27.01 4.32 -2.14
C GLU A 94 26.80 4.89 -3.55
N GLY A 95 27.29 4.18 -4.58
CA GLY A 95 27.16 4.59 -5.97
C GLY A 95 25.70 4.62 -6.46
N PHE A 96 24.84 3.80 -5.86
CA PHE A 96 23.41 3.84 -6.09
C PHE A 96 22.74 4.95 -5.28
N VAL A 97 23.07 5.12 -4.01
CA VAL A 97 22.40 6.12 -3.14
C VAL A 97 22.79 7.56 -3.53
N GLN A 98 24.05 7.83 -3.86
CA GLN A 98 24.56 9.13 -4.34
C GLN A 98 24.21 10.32 -3.42
N GLY A 99 24.21 10.10 -2.09
CA GLY A 99 23.87 11.14 -1.12
C GLY A 99 22.37 11.45 -1.01
N SER A 100 21.52 10.74 -1.74
CA SER A 100 20.05 10.87 -1.69
C SER A 100 19.48 10.36 -0.37
N GLU A 101 18.20 10.67 -0.13
CA GLU A 101 17.45 10.06 0.97
C GLU A 101 17.38 8.54 0.80
N LEU A 102 17.69 7.82 1.89
CA LEU A 102 17.83 6.38 1.95
C LEU A 102 16.81 5.77 2.92
N LEU A 103 16.16 4.70 2.48
CA LEU A 103 15.50 3.71 3.34
C LEU A 103 16.35 2.43 3.31
N LEU A 104 17.00 2.11 4.42
CA LEU A 104 17.83 0.93 4.58
C LEU A 104 17.04 -0.18 5.28
N LEU A 105 17.11 -1.39 4.74
CA LEU A 105 16.48 -2.58 5.29
C LEU A 105 17.47 -3.75 5.27
N ASP A 106 17.52 -4.50 6.37
CA ASP A 106 18.15 -5.82 6.37
C ASP A 106 17.29 -6.84 5.60
N GLY A 107 17.95 -7.76 4.90
CA GLY A 107 17.33 -8.67 3.93
C GLY A 107 16.60 -9.87 4.55
N ASP A 108 16.50 -9.92 5.87
CA ASP A 108 15.93 -10.99 6.67
C ASP A 108 14.72 -10.57 7.51
N LEU A 109 14.28 -9.34 7.28
CA LEU A 109 13.14 -8.75 7.96
C LEU A 109 11.83 -9.23 7.33
N VAL A 110 10.95 -9.75 8.19
CA VAL A 110 9.53 -9.93 7.90
C VAL A 110 8.78 -8.82 8.60
N PHE A 111 8.18 -7.91 7.83
CA PHE A 111 7.53 -6.72 8.36
C PHE A 111 6.24 -6.39 7.63
N ASP A 112 5.36 -5.65 8.32
CA ASP A 112 4.17 -5.07 7.71
C ASP A 112 4.40 -3.64 7.21
N ARG A 113 3.44 -3.12 6.45
CA ARG A 113 3.49 -1.76 5.91
C ARG A 113 3.52 -0.68 6.99
N ALA A 114 2.96 -0.95 8.18
CA ALA A 114 2.90 0.05 9.24
C ALA A 114 4.31 0.43 9.73
N ALA A 115 5.26 -0.52 9.74
CA ALA A 115 6.66 -0.25 10.08
C ALA A 115 7.32 0.75 9.11
N ILE A 116 7.17 0.53 7.80
CA ILE A 116 7.69 1.45 6.77
C ILE A 116 7.02 2.83 6.89
N HIS A 117 5.69 2.85 7.00
CA HIS A 117 4.95 4.10 7.14
C HIS A 117 5.32 4.89 8.41
N ALA A 118 5.64 4.22 9.51
CA ALA A 118 6.11 4.87 10.73
C ALA A 118 7.42 5.63 10.47
N LEU A 119 8.39 5.00 9.81
CA LEU A 119 9.66 5.64 9.44
C LEU A 119 9.49 6.81 8.45
N LEU A 120 8.64 6.63 7.44
CA LEU A 120 8.40 7.64 6.40
C LEU A 120 7.69 8.89 6.94
N ARG A 121 6.79 8.73 7.93
CA ARG A 121 6.06 9.85 8.55
C ARG A 121 6.80 10.51 9.71
N ALA A 122 7.89 9.91 10.19
CA ALA A 122 8.64 10.46 11.30
C ALA A 122 9.19 11.86 10.96
N PRO A 123 9.08 12.85 11.87
CA PRO A 123 9.41 14.24 11.56
C PRO A 123 10.92 14.52 11.49
N HIS A 124 11.74 13.65 12.07
CA HIS A 124 13.19 13.83 12.16
C HIS A 124 13.88 13.58 10.83
N ALA A 125 15.11 14.06 10.63
CA ALA A 125 15.83 13.84 9.37
C ALA A 125 16.28 12.37 9.22
N ASN A 126 16.84 11.81 10.29
CA ASN A 126 17.33 10.45 10.35
C ASN A 126 16.61 9.68 11.45
N CYS A 127 16.15 8.48 11.12
CA CYS A 127 15.36 7.64 12.00
C CYS A 127 15.85 6.20 11.96
N LEU A 128 15.79 5.51 13.11
CA LEU A 128 15.83 4.05 13.17
C LEU A 128 14.50 3.53 13.70
N ALA A 129 14.09 2.36 13.25
CA ALA A 129 12.90 1.71 13.76
C ALA A 129 13.29 0.93 15.02
N LEU A 130 12.59 1.20 16.12
CA LEU A 130 12.91 0.63 17.43
C LEU A 130 11.77 -0.26 17.91
N ARG A 131 12.08 -1.52 18.24
CA ARG A 131 11.20 -2.35 19.07
C ARG A 131 11.50 -2.03 20.54
N PRO A 132 10.54 -1.49 21.31
CA PRO A 132 10.75 -1.22 22.73
C PRO A 132 11.25 -2.45 23.48
N ALA A 133 12.02 -2.22 24.55
CA ALA A 133 12.63 -3.27 25.36
C ALA A 133 11.61 -4.37 25.72
N HIS A 134 11.76 -5.50 25.03
CA HIS A 134 11.20 -6.79 25.38
C HIS A 134 12.30 -7.58 26.09
N ASP A 135 12.21 -8.90 26.18
CA ASP A 135 13.32 -9.73 26.69
C ASP A 135 14.52 -9.65 25.72
N LEU A 136 15.30 -8.55 25.81
CA LEU A 136 16.52 -8.32 25.04
C LEU A 136 17.61 -9.26 25.55
N GLY A 137 18.20 -10.05 24.65
CA GLY A 137 19.39 -10.84 24.90
C GLY A 137 20.69 -10.11 24.59
N ASP A 138 21.78 -10.85 24.52
CA ASP A 138 23.12 -10.31 24.23
C ASP A 138 23.31 -10.02 22.73
N GLU A 139 22.59 -10.70 21.84
CA GLU A 139 22.83 -10.67 20.38
C GLU A 139 22.18 -9.49 19.66
N GLU A 140 21.16 -8.87 20.26
CA GLU A 140 20.34 -7.81 19.68
C GLU A 140 21.10 -6.49 19.62
N MET A 141 20.85 -5.71 18.56
CA MET A 141 21.40 -4.36 18.42
C MET A 141 20.60 -3.40 19.30
N LYS A 142 21.14 -3.00 20.45
CA LYS A 142 20.42 -2.23 21.46
C LYS A 142 20.66 -0.74 21.29
N ALA A 143 19.62 0.05 21.56
CA ALA A 143 19.71 1.50 21.54
C ALA A 143 19.46 2.12 22.92
N GLU A 144 20.33 3.03 23.35
CA GLU A 144 20.09 3.95 24.47
C GLU A 144 19.60 5.28 23.90
N LEU A 145 18.56 5.84 24.51
CA LEU A 145 17.93 7.08 24.05
C LEU A 145 17.98 8.15 25.13
N ASP A 146 17.95 9.42 24.71
CA ASP A 146 17.62 10.52 25.62
C ASP A 146 16.10 10.78 25.68
N ALA A 147 15.71 11.78 26.49
CA ALA A 147 14.31 12.16 26.70
C ALA A 147 13.57 12.61 25.43
N SER A 148 14.29 12.95 24.36
CA SER A 148 13.72 13.34 23.05
C SER A 148 13.67 12.17 22.05
N LEU A 149 13.95 10.95 22.50
CA LEU A 149 14.12 9.76 21.66
C LEU A 149 15.33 9.84 20.71
N ARG A 150 16.27 10.75 20.95
CA ARG A 150 17.53 10.78 20.20
C ARG A 150 18.43 9.65 20.68
N VAL A 151 18.99 8.91 19.73
CA VAL A 151 19.91 7.79 20.00
C VAL A 151 21.23 8.34 20.52
N ARG A 152 21.67 7.80 21.66
CA ARG A 152 22.94 8.11 22.31
C ARG A 152 23.95 7.00 22.11
N VAL A 153 23.50 5.76 22.23
CA VAL A 153 24.32 4.55 22.01
C VAL A 153 23.53 3.59 21.15
N LEU A 154 24.19 2.96 20.17
CA LEU A 154 23.69 1.89 19.33
C LEU A 154 24.77 0.80 19.28
N SER A 155 24.58 -0.30 20.03
CA SER A 155 25.58 -1.36 20.13
C SER A 155 24.96 -2.67 20.62
N LYS A 156 25.59 -3.81 20.25
CA LYS A 156 25.28 -5.11 20.85
C LYS A 156 25.75 -5.22 22.29
N ASP A 157 26.86 -4.54 22.62
CA ASP A 157 27.51 -4.55 23.94
C ASP A 157 26.86 -3.60 24.96
N LEU A 158 25.78 -2.91 24.59
CA LEU A 158 25.06 -2.04 25.51
C LEU A 158 24.35 -2.88 26.57
N ASP A 159 24.53 -2.51 27.84
CA ASP A 159 23.83 -3.14 28.96
C ASP A 159 22.30 -3.05 28.74
N VAL A 160 21.62 -4.19 28.84
CA VAL A 160 20.16 -4.31 28.73
C VAL A 160 19.44 -3.37 29.70
N ALA A 161 20.00 -3.11 30.89
CA ALA A 161 19.41 -2.19 31.86
C ALA A 161 19.38 -0.73 31.39
N ARG A 162 20.22 -0.37 30.41
CA ARG A 162 20.28 0.96 29.79
C ARG A 162 19.59 1.02 28.43
N ALA A 163 19.26 -0.12 27.84
CA ALA A 163 18.63 -0.20 26.55
C ALA A 163 17.17 0.25 26.61
N ALA A 164 16.80 1.17 25.71
CA ALA A 164 15.40 1.52 25.48
C ALA A 164 14.68 0.49 24.59
N GLY A 165 15.45 -0.28 23.81
CA GLY A 165 14.92 -1.26 22.88
C GLY A 165 15.96 -1.78 21.88
N GLU A 166 15.47 -2.58 20.94
CA GLU A 166 16.22 -3.15 19.82
C GLU A 166 16.02 -2.32 18.55
N SER A 167 17.10 -2.05 17.84
CA SER A 167 17.08 -1.58 16.46
C SER A 167 16.89 -2.76 15.51
N VAL A 168 15.77 -2.79 14.80
CA VAL A 168 15.33 -3.95 14.00
C VAL A 168 15.83 -3.94 12.55
N GLY A 169 17.02 -3.37 12.29
CA GLY A 169 17.58 -3.34 10.93
C GLY A 169 16.85 -2.46 9.90
N MET A 170 16.06 -1.47 10.36
CA MET A 170 15.32 -0.54 9.49
C MET A 170 15.66 0.92 9.79
N PHE A 171 16.16 1.65 8.79
CA PHE A 171 16.61 3.03 8.96
C PHE A 171 16.12 3.92 7.82
N ARG A 172 15.86 5.20 8.13
CA ARG A 172 15.66 6.26 7.13
C ARG A 172 16.66 7.38 7.36
N PHE A 173 17.34 7.83 6.31
CA PHE A 173 18.28 8.96 6.35
C PHE A 173 17.93 9.97 5.26
N ARG A 174 17.68 11.24 5.61
CA ARG A 174 17.41 12.29 4.61
C ARG A 174 18.61 12.62 3.73
N SER A 175 19.81 12.49 4.28
CA SER A 175 21.06 12.59 3.54
C SER A 175 22.04 11.55 4.07
N THR A 176 22.78 10.93 3.15
CA THR A 176 23.69 9.83 3.49
C THR A 176 25.16 10.20 3.35
N ARG A 177 25.49 11.47 3.05
CA ARG A 177 26.88 11.89 2.82
C ARG A 177 27.78 11.64 4.02
N GLU A 178 27.37 12.10 5.20
CA GLU A 178 28.09 11.91 6.46
C GLU A 178 28.19 10.42 6.81
N LEU A 179 27.06 9.69 6.68
CA LEU A 179 27.00 8.24 6.89
C LEU A 179 28.05 7.48 6.07
N TYR A 180 28.11 7.76 4.77
CA TYR A 180 29.06 7.12 3.87
C TYR A 180 30.51 7.55 4.09
N GLN A 181 30.76 8.76 4.60
CA GLN A 181 32.10 9.18 5.03
C GLN A 181 32.60 8.32 6.18
N HIS A 182 31.77 8.07 7.20
CA HIS A 182 32.12 7.19 8.33
C HIS A 182 32.31 5.73 7.88
N LEU A 183 31.44 5.21 7.00
CA LEU A 183 31.62 3.88 6.41
C LEU A 183 32.95 3.75 5.66
N ARG A 184 33.28 4.73 4.80
CA ARG A 184 34.58 4.74 4.09
C ARG A 184 35.76 4.81 5.04
N ALA A 185 35.71 5.68 6.04
CA ALA A 185 36.79 5.80 7.03
C ALA A 185 37.00 4.50 7.82
N ARG A 186 35.94 3.74 8.13
CA ARG A 186 36.07 2.42 8.77
C ARG A 186 36.63 1.37 7.82
N ILE A 187 36.06 1.28 6.62
CA ILE A 187 36.29 0.15 5.72
C ILE A 187 37.54 0.35 4.86
N VAL A 188 37.65 1.50 4.19
CA VAL A 188 38.73 1.79 3.24
C VAL A 188 40.00 2.20 3.97
N ASP A 189 39.90 3.12 4.94
CA ASP A 189 41.09 3.70 5.57
C ASP A 189 41.64 2.81 6.69
N ARG A 190 40.75 2.15 7.45
CA ARG A 190 41.12 1.32 8.62
C ARG A 190 41.02 -0.20 8.37
N GLY A 191 40.46 -0.63 7.24
CA GLY A 191 40.33 -2.06 6.91
C GLY A 191 39.33 -2.83 7.78
N LEU A 192 38.40 -2.15 8.46
CA LEU A 192 37.41 -2.75 9.35
C LEU A 192 36.24 -3.31 8.52
N VAL A 193 36.44 -4.48 7.92
CA VAL A 193 35.51 -5.10 6.96
C VAL A 193 34.56 -6.13 7.56
N ASP A 194 34.83 -6.60 8.78
CA ASP A 194 34.04 -7.63 9.49
C ASP A 194 33.28 -7.02 10.69
N GLU A 195 32.61 -5.89 10.42
CA GLU A 195 31.92 -5.09 11.43
C GLU A 195 30.46 -4.83 11.04
N TRP A 196 29.62 -4.60 12.04
CA TRP A 196 28.25 -4.15 11.84
C TRP A 196 28.23 -2.70 11.31
N TYR A 197 27.34 -2.36 10.37
CA TYR A 197 27.23 -0.98 9.85
C TYR A 197 26.90 0.02 10.96
N GLU A 198 26.25 -0.46 12.04
CA GLU A 198 25.89 0.31 13.22
C GLU A 198 27.11 0.87 13.94
N ALA A 199 28.29 0.24 13.83
CA ALA A 199 29.53 0.81 14.34
C ALA A 199 29.90 2.11 13.61
N ALA A 200 29.61 2.21 12.30
CA ALA A 200 29.77 3.47 11.57
C ALA A 200 28.69 4.49 11.96
N PHE A 201 27.48 4.02 12.29
CA PHE A 201 26.37 4.89 12.70
C PHE A 201 26.66 5.49 14.08
N GLN A 202 27.23 4.70 15.00
CA GLN A 202 27.67 5.18 16.31
C GLN A 202 28.77 6.24 16.16
N GLU A 203 29.79 6.02 15.33
CA GLU A 203 30.82 7.05 15.08
C GLU A 203 30.23 8.35 14.51
N ALA A 204 29.22 8.24 13.63
CA ALA A 204 28.51 9.41 13.11
C ALA A 204 27.73 10.12 14.22
N ILE A 205 27.05 9.38 15.11
CA ILE A 205 26.33 9.94 16.28
C ILE A 205 27.30 10.68 17.21
N ASP A 206 28.46 10.08 17.49
CA ASP A 206 29.51 10.69 18.32
C ASP A 206 30.09 11.95 17.67
N ALA A 207 30.13 12.00 16.33
CA ALA A 207 30.55 13.17 15.55
C ALA A 207 29.47 14.26 15.40
N GLY A 208 28.23 14.00 15.85
CA GLY A 208 27.15 14.99 15.90
C GLY A 208 25.93 14.64 15.05
N LEU A 209 25.92 13.53 14.31
CA LEU A 209 24.73 13.06 13.59
C LEU A 209 23.56 12.91 14.57
N GLU A 210 22.42 13.48 14.22
CA GLU A 210 21.18 13.27 14.97
C GLU A 210 20.41 12.11 14.35
N LEU A 211 20.30 11.02 15.12
CA LEU A 211 19.49 9.85 14.79
C LEU A 211 18.41 9.68 15.86
N TYR A 212 17.15 9.51 15.44
CA TYR A 212 16.01 9.40 16.35
C TYR A 212 15.36 8.02 16.26
N ALA A 213 14.97 7.46 17.39
CA ALA A 213 14.21 6.23 17.43
C ALA A 213 12.74 6.48 17.08
N VAL A 214 12.19 5.63 16.23
CA VAL A 214 10.76 5.56 15.90
C VAL A 214 10.22 4.25 16.46
N PRO A 215 9.47 4.30 17.57
CA PRO A 215 8.86 3.10 18.14
C PRO A 215 7.92 2.45 17.12
N ILE A 216 8.18 1.19 16.75
CA ILE A 216 7.36 0.47 15.77
C ILE A 216 6.08 -0.10 16.37
N GLY A 217 5.97 -0.15 17.70
CA GLY A 217 4.72 -0.40 18.43
C GLY A 217 3.93 -1.61 17.91
N GLY A 218 2.67 -1.38 17.50
CA GLY A 218 1.77 -2.41 16.98
C GLY A 218 2.07 -2.94 15.58
N ALA A 219 3.07 -2.38 14.88
CA ALA A 219 3.54 -2.92 13.61
C ALA A 219 4.25 -4.26 13.83
N TYR A 220 4.06 -5.20 12.91
CA TYR A 220 4.82 -6.43 12.89
C TYR A 220 6.18 -6.20 12.25
N VAL A 221 7.23 -6.55 12.97
CA VAL A 221 8.58 -6.71 12.44
C VAL A 221 9.20 -7.88 13.18
N SER A 222 9.80 -8.83 12.47
CA SER A 222 10.62 -9.91 13.04
C SER A 222 11.78 -10.22 12.11
N GLU A 223 12.93 -10.55 12.72
CA GLU A 223 14.09 -11.10 12.02
C GLU A 223 13.95 -12.61 11.89
N ILE A 224 14.52 -13.17 10.82
CA ILE A 224 14.63 -14.60 10.60
C ILE A 224 16.10 -14.99 10.69
N ASP A 225 16.54 -15.46 11.85
CA ASP A 225 17.96 -15.77 12.09
C ASP A 225 18.24 -17.24 12.30
N THR A 226 17.26 -17.95 12.85
CA THR A 226 17.31 -19.37 13.18
C THR A 226 16.12 -20.13 12.58
N PRO A 227 16.20 -21.46 12.44
CA PRO A 227 15.05 -22.30 12.09
C PRO A 227 13.87 -22.12 13.06
N GLU A 228 14.15 -21.86 14.33
CA GLU A 228 13.17 -21.55 15.36
C GLU A 228 12.44 -20.24 15.07
N ASP A 229 13.15 -19.18 14.65
CA ASP A 229 12.53 -17.92 14.20
C ASP A 229 11.64 -18.15 12.98
N LEU A 230 12.15 -18.88 11.98
CA LEU A 230 11.40 -19.20 10.78
C LEU A 230 10.07 -19.90 11.12
N ALA A 231 10.13 -20.92 11.99
CA ALA A 231 8.95 -21.64 12.43
C ALA A 231 8.02 -20.79 13.31
N ARG A 232 8.57 -19.93 14.18
CA ARG A 232 7.81 -19.00 15.02
C ARG A 232 7.04 -18.00 14.15
N VAL A 233 7.73 -17.29 13.28
CA VAL A 233 7.15 -16.26 12.42
C VAL A 233 6.15 -16.85 11.45
N ASP A 234 6.41 -18.03 10.86
CA ASP A 234 5.43 -18.72 10.01
C ASP A 234 4.13 -19.04 10.78
N ARG A 235 4.23 -19.56 12.02
CA ARG A 235 3.05 -19.79 12.87
C ARG A 235 2.35 -18.49 13.25
N GLU A 236 3.08 -17.45 13.64
CA GLU A 236 2.52 -16.16 14.01
C GLU A 236 1.77 -15.50 12.86
N LEU A 237 2.36 -15.50 11.65
CA LEU A 237 1.70 -14.93 10.47
C LEU A 237 0.48 -15.75 10.04
N ARG A 238 0.54 -17.10 10.12
CA ARG A 238 -0.64 -17.93 9.85
C ARG A 238 -1.73 -17.71 10.87
N ALA A 239 -1.39 -17.71 12.16
CA ALA A 239 -2.33 -17.41 13.22
C ALA A 239 -2.91 -16.00 13.07
N ARG A 240 -2.10 -15.01 12.68
CA ARG A 240 -2.58 -13.66 12.34
C ARG A 240 -3.47 -13.68 11.11
N ALA A 241 -3.20 -14.46 10.07
CA ALA A 241 -4.09 -14.61 8.92
C ALA A 241 -5.43 -15.28 9.30
N GLU A 242 -5.42 -16.17 10.30
CA GLU A 242 -6.60 -16.85 10.83
C GLU A 242 -7.38 -16.02 11.87
N ALA A 243 -6.67 -15.19 12.64
CA ALA A 243 -7.19 -14.34 13.72
C ALA A 243 -7.54 -12.92 13.25
N LEU A 244 -6.89 -12.44 12.18
CA LEU A 244 -7.52 -11.47 11.29
C LEU A 244 -8.88 -12.06 11.00
N PRO A 245 -9.98 -11.32 11.24
CA PRO A 245 -11.28 -11.84 10.89
C PRO A 245 -11.18 -12.34 9.44
N ARG A 246 -11.27 -13.67 9.21
CA ARG A 246 -11.54 -14.25 7.87
C ARG A 246 -12.49 -13.27 7.25
N PRO A 247 -12.12 -12.55 6.16
CA PRO A 247 -12.68 -11.24 5.84
C PRO A 247 -14.11 -11.27 6.30
N ARG A 248 -14.37 -10.66 7.47
CA ARG A 248 -15.74 -10.61 8.01
C ARG A 248 -16.50 -10.17 6.79
N ARG A 249 -17.41 -11.01 6.24
CA ARG A 249 -18.26 -10.66 5.08
C ARG A 249 -18.45 -9.16 5.19
N GLU A 250 -17.72 -8.32 4.44
CA GLU A 250 -17.58 -6.92 4.86
C GLU A 250 -19.01 -6.41 4.87
N PRO A 251 -19.66 -6.20 6.03
CA PRO A 251 -21.03 -5.79 5.98
C PRO A 251 -20.87 -4.30 5.84
N PHE A 252 -20.95 -3.83 4.61
CA PHE A 252 -22.18 -3.24 4.14
C PHE A 252 -21.82 -2.19 3.10
N TRP A 253 -22.08 -2.53 1.84
CA TRP A 253 -22.24 -1.55 0.78
C TRP A 253 -23.56 -0.84 1.06
N VAL A 254 -23.53 0.45 1.42
CA VAL A 254 -24.73 1.29 1.25
C VAL A 254 -24.61 1.86 -0.16
N GLY A 255 -25.21 1.17 -1.12
CA GLY A 255 -25.51 1.78 -2.40
C GLY A 255 -26.99 1.68 -2.66
N GLN A 256 -27.53 2.85 -2.98
CA GLN A 256 -28.82 3.15 -3.61
C GLN A 256 -30.08 2.91 -2.77
N ALA A 257 -30.68 4.02 -2.30
CA ALA A 257 -32.11 4.34 -2.42
C ALA A 257 -32.47 5.72 -1.83
N TRP A 258 -31.68 6.28 -0.89
CA TRP A 258 -32.04 7.51 -0.18
C TRP A 258 -30.85 8.45 -0.04
N GLY A 259 -30.79 9.47 -0.91
CA GLY A 259 -29.97 10.69 -0.72
C GLY A 259 -28.45 10.50 -0.72
N ASN A 260 -27.78 10.81 -1.84
CA ASN A 260 -26.35 11.15 -1.76
C ASN A 260 -26.25 12.60 -1.26
N ASP A 261 -26.33 12.77 0.06
CA ASP A 261 -26.10 14.04 0.74
C ASP A 261 -25.04 13.86 1.84
N ARG A 262 -24.68 14.96 2.51
CA ARG A 262 -23.69 14.94 3.59
C ARG A 262 -24.09 14.01 4.76
N ARG A 263 -25.39 13.78 4.99
CA ARG A 263 -25.90 12.97 6.11
C ARG A 263 -25.60 11.50 5.90
N LEU A 264 -25.48 11.04 4.65
CA LEU A 264 -25.02 9.69 4.32
C LEU A 264 -23.64 9.40 4.92
N LEU A 265 -22.70 10.35 4.80
CA LEU A 265 -21.34 10.21 5.32
C LEU A 265 -21.34 10.13 6.85
N GLU A 266 -22.12 11.00 7.50
CA GLU A 266 -22.28 10.98 8.96
C GLU A 266 -22.91 9.68 9.46
N GLN A 267 -23.91 9.16 8.73
CA GLN A 267 -24.57 7.90 9.06
C GLN A 267 -23.64 6.71 8.85
N ALA A 268 -22.91 6.66 7.74
CA ALA A 268 -21.91 5.63 7.47
C ALA A 268 -20.84 5.59 8.57
N ALA A 269 -20.36 6.75 9.01
CA ALA A 269 -19.43 6.89 10.12
C ALA A 269 -20.01 6.34 11.44
N ARG A 270 -21.25 6.70 11.78
CA ARG A 270 -21.95 6.17 12.98
C ARG A 270 -22.16 4.67 12.93
N MET A 271 -22.33 4.12 11.73
CA MET A 271 -22.49 2.68 11.50
C MET A 271 -21.15 1.92 11.49
N GLY A 272 -20.02 2.62 11.60
CA GLY A 272 -18.68 2.02 11.58
C GLY A 272 -18.27 1.51 10.20
N VAL A 273 -18.86 2.06 9.13
CA VAL A 273 -18.54 1.72 7.75
C VAL A 273 -17.27 2.45 7.34
N SER A 274 -16.37 1.76 6.62
CA SER A 274 -15.08 2.33 6.18
C SER A 274 -15.09 2.79 4.71
N ARG A 275 -16.10 2.41 3.93
CA ARG A 275 -16.20 2.69 2.50
C ARG A 275 -17.62 3.07 2.10
N VAL A 276 -17.75 4.12 1.30
CA VAL A 276 -19.03 4.63 0.79
C VAL A 276 -18.98 4.83 -0.72
N GLU A 277 -20.09 4.57 -1.40
CA GLU A 277 -20.27 5.03 -2.78
C GLU A 277 -20.85 6.44 -2.74
N ALA A 278 -20.23 7.38 -3.46
CA ALA A 278 -20.70 8.74 -3.60
C ALA A 278 -20.85 9.07 -5.08
N ASP A 279 -22.10 9.18 -5.55
CA ASP A 279 -22.36 9.70 -6.89
C ASP A 279 -22.03 11.19 -6.90
N LEU A 280 -20.90 11.57 -7.50
CA LEU A 280 -20.50 12.98 -7.64
C LEU A 280 -20.68 13.44 -9.08
N MET A 281 -21.57 14.40 -9.26
CA MET A 281 -21.67 15.14 -10.50
C MET A 281 -20.74 16.35 -10.44
N LEU A 282 -19.59 16.26 -11.12
CA LEU A 282 -18.68 17.38 -11.26
C LEU A 282 -19.25 18.39 -12.26
N CYS A 283 -19.32 19.64 -11.83
CA CYS A 283 -19.92 20.73 -12.58
C CYS A 283 -18.82 21.60 -13.18
N PHE A 284 -19.01 21.94 -14.45
CA PHE A 284 -18.13 22.83 -15.18
C PHE A 284 -19.00 23.93 -15.80
N SER A 285 -18.83 25.18 -15.35
CA SER A 285 -19.50 26.34 -15.94
C SER A 285 -18.48 27.22 -16.66
N ASN A 286 -18.86 27.80 -17.80
CA ASN A 286 -18.01 28.67 -18.64
C ASN A 286 -16.60 28.11 -18.96
N GLY A 287 -16.46 26.78 -19.09
CA GLY A 287 -15.20 26.11 -19.39
C GLY A 287 -14.26 25.86 -18.20
N GLY A 288 -14.60 26.38 -17.00
CA GLY A 288 -13.87 26.18 -15.74
C GLY A 288 -14.50 25.11 -14.84
N TYR A 289 -13.74 24.60 -13.87
CA TYR A 289 -14.28 23.74 -12.80
C TYR A 289 -15.03 24.60 -11.78
N ASP A 290 -16.28 24.25 -11.50
CA ASP A 290 -17.20 25.04 -10.67
C ASP A 290 -17.59 24.33 -9.36
N GLY A 291 -17.25 23.03 -9.23
CA GLY A 291 -17.44 22.24 -8.02
C GLY A 291 -18.00 20.84 -8.29
N ALA A 292 -18.43 20.15 -7.23
CA ALA A 292 -19.09 18.85 -7.28
C ALA A 292 -20.48 18.96 -6.66
N LEU A 293 -21.41 18.12 -7.11
CA LEU A 293 -22.71 17.90 -6.47
C LEU A 293 -22.78 16.41 -6.10
N MET A 294 -23.05 16.08 -4.85
CA MET A 294 -23.53 14.72 -4.55
C MET A 294 -24.96 14.58 -5.08
N VAL A 295 -25.22 13.52 -5.86
CA VAL A 295 -26.48 13.39 -6.61
C VAL A 295 -27.65 12.99 -5.69
N HIS A 296 -28.52 13.95 -5.35
CA HIS A 296 -29.77 13.69 -4.63
C HIS A 296 -30.83 13.05 -5.56
N PRO A 297 -31.56 11.98 -5.15
CA PRO A 297 -32.59 11.33 -5.97
C PRO A 297 -33.94 12.09 -6.01
N GLY A 298 -33.93 13.41 -5.87
CA GLY A 298 -35.15 14.23 -5.81
C GLY A 298 -35.48 14.88 -7.16
N PRO A 299 -36.71 15.43 -7.35
CA PRO A 299 -37.14 16.13 -8.57
C PRO A 299 -36.40 17.46 -8.83
N LEU A 300 -35.26 17.70 -8.16
CA LEU A 300 -34.49 18.93 -8.12
C LEU A 300 -33.24 18.89 -9.01
N LEU A 301 -33.02 17.81 -9.77
CA LEU A 301 -31.91 17.75 -10.72
C LEU A 301 -32.09 18.81 -11.83
N PRO A 302 -31.09 19.65 -12.10
CA PRO A 302 -31.19 20.65 -13.15
C PRO A 302 -31.29 19.99 -14.54
N ALA A 303 -32.00 20.64 -15.45
CA ALA A 303 -32.09 20.19 -16.85
C ALA A 303 -30.68 20.04 -17.46
N ARG A 304 -30.47 18.98 -18.24
CA ARG A 304 -29.21 18.74 -18.97
C ARG A 304 -29.24 19.43 -20.32
N THR A 305 -28.11 19.95 -20.78
CA THR A 305 -27.94 20.33 -22.19
C THR A 305 -27.84 19.07 -23.07
N PRO A 306 -28.06 19.16 -24.39
CA PRO A 306 -27.91 18.02 -25.31
C PRO A 306 -26.54 17.33 -25.24
N GLU A 307 -25.51 18.05 -24.79
CA GLU A 307 -24.12 17.60 -24.62
C GLU A 307 -23.86 16.98 -23.22
N GLY A 308 -24.87 16.89 -22.36
CA GLY A 308 -24.77 16.25 -21.04
C GLY A 308 -24.27 17.15 -19.90
N HIS A 309 -24.07 18.45 -20.15
CA HIS A 309 -23.73 19.42 -19.10
C HIS A 309 -24.96 19.78 -18.27
N LEU A 310 -24.76 20.15 -17.01
CA LEU A 310 -25.82 20.78 -16.21
C LEU A 310 -26.05 22.21 -16.73
N ALA A 311 -27.31 22.61 -16.90
CA ALA A 311 -27.66 23.95 -17.31
C ALA A 311 -27.42 25.04 -16.22
N HIS A 312 -26.87 24.66 -15.06
CA HIS A 312 -26.79 25.49 -13.85
C HIS A 312 -25.45 25.32 -13.13
N SER A 313 -24.93 26.40 -12.53
CA SER A 313 -23.71 26.40 -11.70
C SER A 313 -23.90 25.74 -10.33
N VAL A 314 -22.83 25.33 -9.64
CA VAL A 314 -22.92 24.75 -8.28
C VAL A 314 -23.51 25.76 -7.29
N ALA A 315 -23.20 27.04 -7.49
CA ALA A 315 -23.79 28.14 -6.71
C ALA A 315 -25.31 28.21 -6.90
N GLU A 316 -25.82 28.12 -8.13
CA GLU A 316 -27.26 28.11 -8.43
C GLU A 316 -27.97 26.87 -7.86
N VAL A 317 -27.32 25.71 -7.86
CA VAL A 317 -27.88 24.49 -7.27
C VAL A 317 -27.95 24.61 -5.74
N ARG A 318 -26.94 25.19 -5.08
CA ARG A 318 -26.93 25.44 -3.63
C ARG A 318 -27.93 26.50 -3.21
N GLU A 319 -28.20 27.51 -4.05
CA GLU A 319 -29.26 28.50 -3.78
C GLU A 319 -30.65 27.84 -3.73
N ARG A 320 -30.88 26.82 -4.58
CA ARG A 320 -32.14 26.07 -4.65
C ARG A 320 -32.26 24.96 -3.62
N CYS A 321 -31.16 24.25 -3.33
CA CYS A 321 -31.17 23.02 -2.52
C CYS A 321 -30.54 23.19 -1.12
N GLY A 322 -29.98 24.36 -0.82
CA GLY A 322 -29.30 24.63 0.46
C GLY A 322 -27.88 24.04 0.55
N ALA A 323 -27.34 24.03 1.77
CA ALA A 323 -25.98 23.54 2.07
C ALA A 323 -25.85 22.02 2.13
N ASP A 324 -26.94 21.27 1.93
CA ASP A 324 -26.94 19.80 1.89
C ASP A 324 -26.21 19.25 0.65
N VAL A 325 -25.86 20.11 -0.32
CA VAL A 325 -25.01 19.78 -1.47
C VAL A 325 -23.57 20.27 -1.26
N PRO A 326 -22.63 19.38 -0.87
CA PRO A 326 -21.28 19.78 -0.53
C PRO A 326 -20.46 20.12 -1.77
N ARG A 327 -19.57 21.11 -1.65
CA ARG A 327 -18.46 21.28 -2.61
C ARG A 327 -17.47 20.12 -2.46
N LEU A 328 -16.63 19.90 -3.47
CA LEU A 328 -15.62 18.83 -3.42
C LEU A 328 -14.69 18.97 -2.21
N GLU A 329 -14.30 20.19 -1.85
CA GLU A 329 -13.44 20.45 -0.69
C GLU A 329 -14.13 20.13 0.63
N GLU A 330 -15.43 20.41 0.74
CA GLU A 330 -16.25 20.09 1.91
C GLU A 330 -16.42 18.57 2.05
N LEU A 331 -16.66 17.87 0.92
CA LEU A 331 -16.71 16.42 0.87
C LEU A 331 -15.38 15.79 1.30
N LEU A 332 -14.26 16.28 0.77
CA LEU A 332 -12.92 15.79 1.13
C LEU A 332 -12.65 15.97 2.63
N ALA A 333 -13.00 17.13 3.19
CA ALA A 333 -12.88 17.39 4.61
C ALA A 333 -13.75 16.45 5.46
N ASP A 334 -14.95 16.11 5.00
CA ASP A 334 -15.82 15.16 5.69
C ASP A 334 -15.28 13.71 5.61
N LEU A 335 -14.77 13.28 4.46
CA LEU A 335 -14.14 11.97 4.31
C LEU A 335 -12.91 11.83 5.20
N GLU A 336 -12.11 12.89 5.33
CA GLU A 336 -10.98 12.93 6.25
C GLU A 336 -11.45 12.89 7.72
N ARG A 337 -12.44 13.71 8.07
CA ARG A 337 -13.01 13.79 9.42
C ARG A 337 -13.61 12.45 9.89
N PHE A 338 -14.25 11.72 8.99
CA PHE A 338 -14.95 10.47 9.29
C PHE A 338 -14.12 9.21 9.00
N ASP A 339 -12.87 9.38 8.57
CA ASP A 339 -11.99 8.29 8.14
C ASP A 339 -12.64 7.36 7.09
N LEU A 340 -13.36 7.96 6.14
CA LEU A 340 -14.06 7.26 5.07
C LEU A 340 -13.23 7.23 3.79
N HIS A 341 -13.46 6.20 2.98
CA HIS A 341 -13.01 6.15 1.59
C HIS A 341 -14.22 6.20 0.67
N ALA A 342 -14.24 7.13 -0.29
CA ALA A 342 -15.36 7.26 -1.22
C ALA A 342 -15.02 6.80 -2.63
N PHE A 343 -15.96 6.09 -3.23
CA PHE A 343 -15.97 5.85 -4.67
C PHE A 343 -16.72 6.99 -5.36
N VAL A 344 -16.13 7.53 -6.42
CA VAL A 344 -16.64 8.69 -7.16
C VAL A 344 -17.09 8.22 -8.53
N GLU A 345 -18.39 8.22 -8.80
CA GLU A 345 -18.93 7.97 -10.14
C GLU A 345 -18.99 9.28 -10.96
N SER A 346 -18.35 9.32 -12.14
CA SER A 346 -18.54 10.42 -13.10
C SER A 346 -19.66 10.09 -14.10
N LYS A 347 -20.76 10.86 -14.06
CA LYS A 347 -21.93 10.70 -14.96
C LYS A 347 -21.90 11.61 -16.19
N VAL A 348 -20.76 12.23 -16.50
CA VAL A 348 -20.61 13.17 -17.63
C VAL A 348 -19.57 12.63 -18.62
N PRO A 349 -19.98 12.18 -19.82
CA PRO A 349 -19.08 11.67 -20.85
C PRO A 349 -17.96 12.66 -21.20
N GLY A 350 -16.74 12.17 -21.47
CA GLY A 350 -15.60 12.99 -21.92
C GLY A 350 -14.96 13.90 -20.86
N THR A 351 -15.36 13.79 -19.59
CA THR A 351 -14.79 14.60 -18.49
C THR A 351 -13.77 13.85 -17.65
N VAL A 352 -13.66 12.53 -17.81
CA VAL A 352 -12.92 11.63 -16.90
C VAL A 352 -11.44 11.98 -16.81
N ALA A 353 -10.79 12.37 -17.91
CA ALA A 353 -9.40 12.81 -17.87
C ALA A 353 -9.19 14.03 -16.96
N ARG A 354 -10.11 15.00 -17.04
CA ARG A 354 -10.09 16.23 -16.22
C ARG A 354 -10.44 15.93 -14.76
N VAL A 355 -11.39 15.02 -14.53
CA VAL A 355 -11.73 14.51 -13.18
C VAL A 355 -10.54 13.81 -12.56
N ARG A 356 -9.85 12.95 -13.31
CA ARG A 356 -8.66 12.23 -12.85
C ARG A 356 -7.56 13.18 -12.40
N GLU A 357 -7.28 14.23 -13.16
CA GLU A 357 -6.27 15.23 -12.78
C GLU A 357 -6.66 15.97 -11.50
N LEU A 358 -7.92 16.33 -11.37
CA LEU A 358 -8.46 16.99 -10.18
C LEU A 358 -8.37 16.10 -8.92
N LEU A 359 -8.68 14.81 -9.06
CA LEU A 359 -8.72 13.86 -7.94
C LEU A 359 -7.36 13.22 -7.61
N ARG A 360 -6.35 13.33 -8.50
CA ARG A 360 -5.03 12.72 -8.33
C ARG A 360 -4.37 13.03 -6.96
N PRO A 361 -4.40 14.27 -6.43
CA PRO A 361 -3.85 14.56 -5.11
C PRO A 361 -4.57 13.84 -3.95
N HIS A 362 -5.79 13.38 -4.18
CA HIS A 362 -6.70 12.80 -3.19
C HIS A 362 -6.94 11.28 -3.38
N ALA A 363 -6.13 10.62 -4.22
CA ALA A 363 -6.28 9.19 -4.56
C ALA A 363 -6.18 8.23 -3.36
N HIS A 364 -5.69 8.70 -2.22
CA HIS A 364 -5.63 7.95 -0.96
C HIS A 364 -6.98 7.87 -0.22
N ARG A 365 -7.97 8.68 -0.61
CA ARG A 365 -9.33 8.76 -0.02
C ARG A 365 -10.44 8.57 -1.05
N LEU A 366 -10.13 8.77 -2.32
CA LEU A 366 -11.08 8.73 -3.42
C LEU A 366 -10.67 7.72 -4.47
N THR A 367 -11.64 6.95 -4.96
CA THR A 367 -11.48 6.08 -6.14
C THR A 367 -12.46 6.54 -7.21
N LEU A 368 -11.93 7.04 -8.33
CA LEU A 368 -12.76 7.35 -9.50
C LEU A 368 -13.23 6.07 -10.17
N ILE A 369 -14.54 5.97 -10.37
CA ILE A 369 -15.19 4.94 -11.18
C ILE A 369 -15.65 5.61 -12.48
N SER A 370 -15.12 5.14 -13.61
CA SER A 370 -15.57 5.51 -14.96
C SER A 370 -16.18 4.29 -15.64
N PHE A 371 -17.21 4.55 -16.45
CA PHE A 371 -17.93 3.53 -17.21
C PHE A 371 -17.62 3.53 -18.70
N ASP A 372 -16.68 4.37 -19.16
CA ASP A 372 -16.19 4.34 -20.54
C ASP A 372 -15.04 3.33 -20.70
N GLY A 373 -15.22 2.37 -21.62
CA GLY A 373 -14.30 1.25 -21.84
C GLY A 373 -12.97 1.61 -22.49
N ASP A 374 -12.86 2.77 -23.15
CA ASP A 374 -11.60 3.26 -23.72
C ASP A 374 -10.81 4.08 -22.70
N GLU A 375 -11.49 4.82 -21.81
CA GLU A 375 -10.86 5.60 -20.74
C GLU A 375 -10.33 4.73 -19.60
N LEU A 376 -10.94 3.56 -19.34
CA LEU A 376 -10.45 2.58 -18.37
C LEU A 376 -9.04 2.05 -18.75
N ARG A 377 -8.78 1.88 -20.06
CA ARG A 377 -7.49 1.44 -20.60
C ARG A 377 -6.39 2.50 -20.38
N GLU A 378 -6.70 3.78 -20.53
CA GLU A 378 -5.74 4.87 -20.27
C GLU A 378 -5.50 5.16 -18.79
N ALA A 379 -6.51 4.98 -17.92
CA ALA A 379 -6.34 5.14 -16.47
C ALA A 379 -5.40 4.09 -15.88
N THR A 380 -5.52 2.84 -16.34
CA THR A 380 -4.68 1.71 -15.91
C THR A 380 -3.20 1.90 -16.28
N ALA A 381 -2.91 2.56 -17.40
CA ALA A 381 -1.54 2.87 -17.83
C ALA A 381 -0.82 3.93 -16.96
N SER A 382 -1.54 4.60 -16.06
CA SER A 382 -1.05 5.75 -15.27
C SER A 382 -0.86 5.46 -13.76
N GLY A 383 -0.95 4.20 -13.34
CA GLY A 383 -0.56 3.77 -11.98
C GLY A 383 -1.57 4.05 -10.86
N LEU A 384 -2.85 4.26 -11.18
CA LEU A 384 -3.90 4.34 -10.17
C LEU A 384 -4.37 2.94 -9.76
N SER A 385 -4.21 2.57 -8.48
CA SER A 385 -4.76 1.34 -7.92
C SER A 385 -6.26 1.48 -7.68
N THR A 386 -7.09 1.29 -8.71
CA THR A 386 -8.55 1.43 -8.62
C THR A 386 -9.24 0.08 -8.51
N GLY A 387 -9.97 -0.19 -7.43
CA GLY A 387 -11.01 -1.22 -7.48
C GLY A 387 -12.06 -0.83 -8.54
N CYS A 388 -12.42 -1.75 -9.44
CA CYS A 388 -13.38 -1.50 -10.51
C CYS A 388 -14.76 -2.03 -10.13
N LEU A 389 -15.78 -1.16 -10.15
CA LEU A 389 -17.19 -1.53 -10.19
C LEU A 389 -17.72 -1.18 -11.58
N MET A 390 -18.33 -2.12 -12.30
CA MET A 390 -18.82 -1.90 -13.67
C MET A 390 -20.35 -1.77 -13.69
N LYS A 391 -20.86 -0.59 -14.07
CA LYS A 391 -22.30 -0.26 -14.22
C LYS A 391 -22.74 -0.24 -15.69
N HIS A 392 -21.98 -0.88 -16.57
CA HIS A 392 -22.30 -1.09 -17.98
C HIS A 392 -22.04 -2.54 -18.36
N ARG A 393 -22.61 -3.01 -19.49
CA ARG A 393 -22.36 -4.35 -20.05
C ARG A 393 -20.86 -4.50 -20.38
N PRO A 394 -20.06 -5.18 -19.55
CA PRO A 394 -18.65 -5.39 -19.84
C PRO A 394 -18.51 -6.28 -21.07
N SER A 395 -17.53 -5.97 -21.92
CA SER A 395 -17.04 -6.97 -22.88
C SER A 395 -16.27 -8.06 -22.13
N ALA A 396 -16.20 -9.27 -22.68
CA ALA A 396 -15.44 -10.37 -22.09
C ALA A 396 -13.96 -9.99 -21.88
N ALA A 397 -13.36 -9.25 -22.82
CA ALA A 397 -11.98 -8.77 -22.73
C ALA A 397 -11.77 -7.80 -21.54
N ALA A 398 -12.77 -6.98 -21.21
CA ALA A 398 -12.70 -6.09 -20.05
C ALA A 398 -12.73 -6.88 -18.74
N ILE A 399 -13.58 -7.92 -18.64
CA ILE A 399 -13.67 -8.78 -17.45
C ILE A 399 -12.35 -9.52 -17.22
N GLU A 400 -11.75 -10.06 -18.28
CA GLU A 400 -10.47 -10.76 -18.23
C GLU A 400 -9.34 -9.84 -17.76
N ALA A 401 -9.23 -8.64 -18.34
CA ALA A 401 -8.23 -7.66 -17.97
C ALA A 401 -8.38 -7.23 -16.49
N LEU A 402 -9.60 -6.95 -16.05
CA LEU A 402 -9.87 -6.58 -14.65
C LEU A 402 -9.56 -7.72 -13.68
N ARG A 403 -9.91 -8.96 -14.03
CA ARG A 403 -9.60 -10.13 -13.20
C ARG A 403 -8.09 -10.32 -13.06
N ALA A 404 -7.33 -10.16 -14.15
CA ALA A 404 -5.88 -10.26 -14.12
C ALA A 404 -5.23 -9.18 -13.24
N LEU A 405 -5.83 -7.99 -13.19
CA LEU A 405 -5.33 -6.86 -12.40
C LEU A 405 -5.68 -6.96 -10.91
N TYR A 406 -6.90 -7.43 -10.59
CA TYR A 406 -7.46 -7.31 -9.23
C TYR A 406 -7.75 -8.64 -8.53
N GLY A 407 -7.69 -9.77 -9.24
CA GLY A 407 -7.81 -11.11 -8.65
C GLY A 407 -9.16 -11.41 -7.97
N PHE A 408 -10.24 -10.72 -8.35
CA PHE A 408 -11.56 -10.95 -7.75
C PHE A 408 -12.17 -12.31 -8.17
N ARG A 409 -13.06 -12.83 -7.31
CA ARG A 409 -13.81 -14.08 -7.54
C ARG A 409 -15.30 -13.88 -7.75
N VAL A 410 -15.83 -12.70 -7.42
CA VAL A 410 -17.23 -12.33 -7.58
C VAL A 410 -17.30 -11.07 -8.44
N LEU A 411 -18.13 -11.09 -9.48
CA LEU A 411 -18.45 -9.97 -10.34
C LEU A 411 -19.85 -9.45 -9.99
N LEU A 412 -19.93 -8.21 -9.51
CA LEU A 412 -21.21 -7.54 -9.25
C LEU A 412 -21.69 -6.83 -10.51
N LEU A 413 -22.92 -7.12 -10.94
CA LEU A 413 -23.55 -6.49 -12.12
C LEU A 413 -24.89 -5.88 -11.74
N ASP A 414 -25.12 -4.64 -12.16
CA ASP A 414 -26.40 -3.97 -11.99
C ASP A 414 -27.49 -4.68 -12.83
N GLY A 415 -28.66 -4.92 -12.22
CA GLY A 415 -29.80 -5.64 -12.79
C GLY A 415 -30.36 -5.06 -14.10
N TRP A 416 -30.09 -3.80 -14.39
CA TRP A 416 -30.48 -3.14 -15.63
C TRP A 416 -29.52 -3.44 -16.79
N TYR A 417 -28.28 -3.83 -16.50
CA TYR A 417 -27.22 -4.02 -17.50
C TYR A 417 -26.79 -5.48 -17.66
N LEU A 418 -27.53 -6.43 -17.10
CA LEU A 418 -27.24 -7.85 -17.28
C LEU A 418 -27.33 -8.28 -18.76
N SER A 419 -26.46 -9.20 -19.14
CA SER A 419 -26.55 -9.93 -20.41
C SER A 419 -26.10 -11.38 -20.22
N PRO A 420 -26.79 -12.38 -20.81
CA PRO A 420 -26.37 -13.77 -20.74
C PRO A 420 -24.93 -14.00 -21.25
N SER A 421 -24.51 -13.25 -22.27
CA SER A 421 -23.15 -13.33 -22.81
C SER A 421 -22.08 -12.84 -21.83
N THR A 422 -22.37 -11.79 -21.06
CA THR A 422 -21.47 -11.28 -20.02
C THR A 422 -21.34 -12.29 -18.87
N ILE A 423 -22.47 -12.87 -18.45
CA ILE A 423 -22.52 -13.86 -17.37
C ILE A 423 -21.71 -15.10 -17.77
N ALA A 424 -21.94 -15.62 -18.98
CA ALA A 424 -21.20 -16.76 -19.50
C ALA A 424 -19.68 -16.49 -19.61
N ALA A 425 -19.29 -15.28 -20.03
CA ALA A 425 -17.88 -14.88 -20.08
C ALA A 425 -17.24 -14.84 -18.68
N ALA A 426 -17.95 -14.31 -17.68
CA ALA A 426 -17.48 -14.31 -16.30
C ALA A 426 -17.34 -15.72 -15.72
N HIS A 427 -18.31 -16.60 -15.99
CA HIS A 427 -18.26 -18.02 -15.60
C HIS A 427 -17.13 -18.79 -16.26
N ALA A 428 -16.83 -18.54 -17.55
CA ALA A 428 -15.69 -19.14 -18.23
C ALA A 428 -14.34 -18.75 -17.60
N LEU A 429 -14.31 -17.59 -16.93
CA LEU A 429 -13.20 -17.13 -16.12
C LEU A 429 -13.30 -17.62 -14.65
N GLY A 430 -14.22 -18.51 -14.31
CA GLY A 430 -14.37 -19.05 -12.95
C GLY A 430 -14.79 -18.01 -11.90
N LEU A 431 -15.51 -16.97 -12.32
CA LEU A 431 -16.07 -15.94 -11.45
C LEU A 431 -17.52 -16.31 -11.09
N GLU A 432 -17.94 -15.99 -9.87
CA GLU A 432 -19.37 -15.95 -9.50
C GLU A 432 -19.95 -14.60 -9.91
N VAL A 433 -21.19 -14.56 -10.39
CA VAL A 433 -21.88 -13.34 -10.81
C VAL A 433 -23.04 -13.06 -9.87
N VAL A 434 -23.06 -11.88 -9.25
CA VAL A 434 -24.16 -11.45 -8.38
C VAL A 434 -24.80 -10.20 -8.97
N ALA A 435 -26.10 -10.26 -9.22
CA ALA A 435 -26.87 -9.10 -9.68
C ALA A 435 -27.27 -8.22 -8.49
N PHE A 436 -27.15 -6.90 -8.62
CA PHE A 436 -27.61 -5.93 -7.61
C PHE A 436 -28.56 -4.89 -8.23
N ASP A 437 -29.26 -4.13 -7.38
CA ASP A 437 -30.29 -3.17 -7.79
C ASP A 437 -31.41 -3.81 -8.64
N VAL A 438 -31.79 -5.05 -8.30
CA VAL A 438 -32.84 -5.79 -9.01
C VAL A 438 -34.20 -5.49 -8.35
N PRO A 439 -35.16 -4.88 -9.06
CA PRO A 439 -36.53 -4.75 -8.55
C PRO A 439 -37.12 -6.12 -8.20
N ASP A 440 -37.94 -6.19 -7.14
CA ASP A 440 -38.51 -7.46 -6.68
C ASP A 440 -39.25 -8.18 -7.82
N GLU A 441 -39.96 -7.45 -8.70
CA GLU A 441 -40.64 -8.02 -9.88
C GLU A 441 -39.71 -8.61 -10.96
N ARG A 442 -38.42 -8.26 -10.97
CA ARG A 442 -37.44 -8.76 -11.96
C ARG A 442 -36.55 -9.88 -11.42
N ARG A 443 -36.70 -10.25 -10.15
CA ARG A 443 -35.82 -11.20 -9.45
C ARG A 443 -35.74 -12.57 -10.11
N GLU A 444 -36.88 -13.11 -10.52
CA GLU A 444 -36.95 -14.43 -11.17
C GLU A 444 -36.30 -14.39 -12.56
N VAL A 445 -36.64 -13.37 -13.36
CA VAL A 445 -36.05 -13.15 -14.69
C VAL A 445 -34.53 -13.03 -14.63
N VAL A 446 -34.00 -12.34 -13.62
CA VAL A 446 -32.55 -12.19 -13.43
C VAL A 446 -31.89 -13.52 -13.02
N ARG A 447 -32.53 -14.32 -12.16
CA ARG A 447 -32.01 -15.65 -11.80
C ARG A 447 -31.95 -16.59 -13.00
N GLU A 448 -32.94 -16.54 -13.87
CA GLU A 448 -32.98 -17.35 -15.10
C GLU A 448 -31.87 -16.99 -16.09
N MET A 449 -31.26 -15.81 -15.98
CA MET A 449 -30.07 -15.43 -16.77
C MET A 449 -28.79 -16.16 -16.33
N GLY A 450 -28.84 -16.95 -15.25
CA GLY A 450 -27.72 -17.75 -14.77
C GLY A 450 -26.78 -17.03 -13.83
N VAL A 451 -27.23 -15.99 -13.11
CA VAL A 451 -26.43 -15.38 -12.04
C VAL A 451 -26.40 -16.27 -10.79
N ASP A 452 -25.30 -16.24 -10.06
CA ASP A 452 -25.08 -16.99 -8.82
C ASP A 452 -25.76 -16.35 -7.60
N GLY A 453 -26.12 -15.06 -7.69
CA GLY A 453 -26.85 -14.35 -6.63
C GLY A 453 -27.64 -13.14 -7.12
N VAL A 454 -28.63 -12.71 -6.32
CA VAL A 454 -29.43 -11.50 -6.57
C VAL A 454 -29.63 -10.72 -5.28
N VAL A 455 -29.29 -9.43 -5.32
CA VAL A 455 -29.50 -8.43 -4.29
C VAL A 455 -30.62 -7.50 -4.77
N THR A 456 -31.74 -7.44 -4.03
CA THR A 456 -32.90 -6.60 -4.38
C THR A 456 -32.88 -5.29 -3.60
N VAL A 457 -33.57 -4.28 -4.16
CA VAL A 457 -33.61 -2.89 -3.62
C VAL A 457 -34.55 -2.74 -2.40
N SER A 458 -35.18 -3.83 -1.96
CA SER A 458 -36.27 -3.81 -0.97
C SER A 458 -35.74 -3.97 0.46
N PRO A 459 -36.07 -3.08 1.41
CA PRO A 459 -35.52 -3.08 2.77
C PRO A 459 -36.24 -4.06 3.71
N LYS A 460 -36.48 -5.30 3.28
CA LYS A 460 -37.10 -6.33 4.14
C LYS A 460 -36.09 -7.33 4.69
#